data_AF-A0A5J4U5Q5-F1
#
_entry.id   AF-A0A5J4U5Q5-F1
#
_cell.length_a   1.000
_cell.length_b   1.000
_cell.length_c   1.000
_cell.angle_alpha   90.00
_cell.angle_beta   90.00
_cell.angle_gamma   90.00
#
_symmetry.space_group_name_H-M   'P 1'
#
loop_
_entity.id
_entity.type
_entity.pdbx_description
1 polymer ?
#
loop_
_entity_poly.entity_id
_entity_poly.type
_entity_poly.pdbx_seq_one_letter_code
_entity_poly.pdbx_strand_id
1 'polypeptide(L)'
;SPTGYGGGIFLTGSGDYDPSTKRLDLKGMKISGNTANNSGQSLYVAMSKVKEWCQTGILGEFAKGNYSDGISNMNELQGILIDSTTFNSYSSAQINYQQNYLEDYWNVNRDIFYIKDSGSNGWQCTSSNPCKTLDASTATPRTFRNYPLDSTQLSSILIKANGGFNINGKVRFQLINFIMENPSLQQDIENPILYLDTDSTGVQSQQHGIYGLSLSAEIDLQNCQFYMQNIGQQIRKCFIYLEKGGNHAISNLIVKDISSEENSIKIDFSYAGSIIISDSQFENITKIGNNVEGGAVRTELKYSSNRLDIKDCKFSVCKARNTFGGAINAKISDTNAQITLSRTQFLQCDAQSGGGLYAIIDKGSFVIENSCIFKECNAIAGNGGGIYLNLEFGLTNQTSFIIRDALIQNCQAVSSASSSSDSTGFGGGIFIGEQGYAVPPLMSLDLKGMKIYGNSASSGGQSLYVVMDKLQQWCEYGLLGEYVKGNYSDTDSDENDLQGLPIDFSQFASQSKSSIQTNQKTLENYWGIKIPSYSIWHVQQRFGSQNGTDQLNCGQTNQPCKTIEYAIQQISVNVGGYETIFIEVKNIGISQYGYDLTSPIQLSKSGSHTDVIKIMKQMYGTGTEMLGNAEMK
;
A
#
# COMPACT_ATOMS: atom_id res chain seq x y z
N SER A 1 28.58 -31.28 53.87
CA SER A 1 28.22 -31.44 52.46
C SER A 1 26.78 -30.97 52.25
N PRO A 2 26.48 -30.33 51.11
CA PRO A 2 25.12 -30.01 50.72
C PRO A 2 24.24 -31.27 50.68
N THR A 3 22.99 -31.14 51.11
CA THR A 3 21.99 -32.23 51.11
C THR A 3 20.68 -31.73 50.48
N GLY A 4 19.77 -32.63 50.14
CA GLY A 4 18.42 -32.25 49.68
C GLY A 4 18.27 -31.92 48.19
N TYR A 5 19.16 -32.41 47.33
CA TYR A 5 19.12 -32.22 45.88
C TYR A 5 18.83 -33.55 45.17
N GLY A 6 18.10 -33.55 44.06
CA GLY A 6 17.88 -34.73 43.23
C GLY A 6 16.93 -35.76 43.86
N GLY A 7 15.64 -35.43 43.94
CA GLY A 7 14.66 -36.21 44.70
C GLY A 7 14.42 -37.63 44.16
N GLY A 8 14.69 -37.86 42.87
CA GLY A 8 14.80 -39.20 42.29
C GLY A 8 16.25 -39.62 42.08
N ILE A 9 17.04 -38.78 41.40
CA ILE A 9 18.42 -39.04 41.02
C ILE A 9 19.26 -37.80 41.34
N PHE A 10 20.33 -38.01 42.10
CA PHE A 10 21.44 -37.07 42.21
C PHE A 10 22.66 -37.66 41.52
N LEU A 11 23.11 -37.01 40.45
CA LEU A 11 24.22 -37.47 39.62
C LEU A 11 25.44 -36.58 39.84
N THR A 12 26.60 -37.16 40.13
CA THR A 12 27.85 -36.42 40.31
C THR A 12 29.09 -37.23 39.94
N GLY A 13 30.20 -36.55 39.69
CA GLY A 13 31.49 -37.18 39.39
C GLY A 13 32.67 -36.25 39.72
N SER A 14 33.83 -36.86 40.01
CA SER A 14 35.07 -36.17 40.38
C SER A 14 36.01 -35.92 39.20
N GLY A 15 35.62 -36.27 37.97
CA GLY A 15 36.41 -36.09 36.76
C GLY A 15 35.55 -35.61 35.59
N ASP A 16 36.20 -35.17 34.51
CA ASP A 16 35.51 -34.67 33.32
C ASP A 16 34.83 -35.82 32.57
N TYR A 17 33.51 -35.78 32.48
CA TYR A 17 32.74 -36.68 31.64
C TYR A 17 32.95 -36.32 30.17
N ASP A 18 33.29 -37.31 29.34
CA ASP A 18 33.35 -37.17 27.87
C ASP A 18 31.99 -37.56 27.25
N PRO A 19 31.20 -36.57 26.77
CA PRO A 19 29.87 -36.85 26.23
C PRO A 19 29.89 -37.64 24.91
N SER A 20 31.03 -37.67 24.19
CA SER A 20 31.16 -38.44 22.95
C SER A 20 31.04 -39.96 23.19
N THR A 21 31.34 -40.41 24.41
CA THR A 21 31.26 -41.83 24.80
C THR A 21 29.84 -42.36 24.93
N LYS A 22 28.85 -41.46 25.09
CA LYS A 22 27.42 -41.79 25.34
C LYS A 22 27.19 -42.80 26.49
N ARG A 23 28.13 -42.89 27.44
CA ARG A 23 28.03 -43.83 28.57
C ARG A 23 27.00 -43.39 29.62
N LEU A 24 26.61 -42.12 29.61
CA LEU A 24 25.53 -41.59 30.41
C LEU A 24 24.32 -41.31 29.51
N ASP A 25 23.37 -42.23 29.52
CA ASP A 25 22.14 -42.19 28.71
C ASP A 25 20.92 -42.40 29.60
N LEU A 26 20.13 -41.34 29.80
CA LEU A 26 18.87 -41.35 30.52
C LEU A 26 17.64 -41.41 29.59
N LYS A 27 17.83 -41.81 28.32
CA LYS A 27 16.70 -42.04 27.42
C LYS A 27 15.76 -43.09 28.00
N GLY A 28 14.46 -42.77 27.98
CA GLY A 28 13.42 -43.62 28.54
C GLY A 28 13.23 -43.51 30.06
N MET A 29 14.01 -42.66 30.75
CA MET A 29 13.75 -42.32 32.15
C MET A 29 12.33 -41.75 32.28
N LYS A 30 11.56 -42.25 33.25
CA LYS A 30 10.24 -41.72 33.62
C LYS A 30 10.33 -41.03 34.97
N ILE A 31 10.10 -39.73 35.00
CA ILE A 31 10.04 -38.91 36.20
C ILE A 31 8.58 -38.65 36.58
N SER A 32 8.21 -38.95 37.82
CA SER A 32 6.86 -38.70 38.36
C SER A 32 6.84 -38.75 39.88
N GLY A 33 6.31 -37.71 40.54
CA GLY A 33 6.02 -37.72 41.98
C GLY A 33 7.24 -37.64 42.90
N ASN A 34 8.42 -37.28 42.39
CA ASN A 34 9.62 -37.09 43.20
C ASN A 34 9.64 -35.70 43.84
N THR A 35 10.28 -35.59 45.01
CA THR A 35 10.46 -34.31 45.69
C THR A 35 11.86 -34.22 46.29
N ALA A 36 12.51 -33.09 46.08
CA ALA A 36 13.74 -32.72 46.77
C ALA A 36 13.47 -31.55 47.71
N ASN A 37 14.24 -31.44 48.80
CA ASN A 37 14.09 -30.33 49.75
C ASN A 37 14.60 -29.00 49.16
N ASN A 38 15.57 -29.05 48.24
CA ASN A 38 16.22 -27.87 47.68
C ASN A 38 15.97 -27.73 46.17
N SER A 39 16.49 -28.62 45.33
CA SER A 39 16.43 -28.47 43.86
C SER A 39 16.61 -29.79 43.11
N GLY A 40 16.13 -29.83 41.86
CA GLY A 40 16.07 -31.03 41.04
C GLY A 40 15.09 -32.02 41.64
N GLN A 41 13.79 -31.71 41.54
CA GLN A 41 12.74 -32.54 42.16
C GLN A 41 12.85 -33.99 41.73
N SER A 42 13.20 -34.24 40.47
CA SER A 42 13.51 -35.57 39.95
C SER A 42 14.99 -35.78 39.70
N LEU A 43 15.68 -34.89 38.98
CA LEU A 43 17.10 -35.03 38.64
C LEU A 43 17.87 -33.79 39.05
N TYR A 44 18.97 -34.01 39.76
CA TYR A 44 19.99 -32.99 39.98
C TYR A 44 21.37 -33.48 39.53
N VAL A 45 22.11 -32.65 38.80
CA VAL A 45 23.42 -33.03 38.24
C VAL A 45 24.52 -32.06 38.66
N ALA A 46 25.58 -32.57 39.28
CA ALA A 46 26.78 -31.83 39.65
C ALA A 46 28.03 -32.44 38.98
N MET A 47 28.37 -31.92 37.79
CA MET A 47 29.61 -32.25 37.08
C MET A 47 30.09 -31.06 36.24
N SER A 48 31.38 -30.99 35.92
CA SER A 48 31.95 -29.90 35.09
C SER A 48 31.35 -29.82 33.68
N LYS A 49 30.91 -30.95 33.13
CA LYS A 49 30.45 -31.12 31.73
C LYS A 49 28.94 -31.28 31.56
N VAL A 50 28.13 -30.75 32.49
CA VAL A 50 26.65 -30.80 32.43
C VAL A 50 26.13 -30.22 31.12
N LYS A 51 26.65 -29.06 30.72
CA LYS A 51 26.22 -28.36 29.51
C LYS A 51 26.49 -29.20 28.26
N GLU A 52 27.71 -29.71 28.11
CA GLU A 52 28.11 -30.49 26.94
C GLU A 52 27.34 -31.82 26.85
N TRP A 53 27.04 -32.45 28.00
CA TRP A 53 26.19 -33.62 28.03
C TRP A 53 24.74 -33.30 27.62
N CYS A 54 24.15 -32.22 28.14
CA CYS A 54 22.82 -31.76 27.75
C CYS A 54 22.74 -31.43 26.25
N GLN A 55 23.83 -30.94 25.67
CA GLN A 55 23.94 -30.59 24.25
C GLN A 55 24.28 -31.78 23.34
N THR A 56 24.54 -32.94 23.91
CA THR A 56 24.79 -34.16 23.14
C THR A 56 23.45 -34.69 22.60
N GLY A 57 23.42 -35.07 21.32
CA GLY A 57 22.20 -35.54 20.67
C GLY A 57 21.25 -34.42 20.23
N ILE A 58 19.97 -34.73 20.06
CA ILE A 58 18.92 -33.78 19.68
C ILE A 58 18.09 -33.39 20.91
N LEU A 59 17.95 -32.08 21.17
CA LEU A 59 17.04 -31.52 22.20
C LEU A 59 17.15 -32.18 23.58
N GLY A 60 18.38 -32.48 24.02
CA GLY A 60 18.65 -33.02 25.35
C GLY A 60 18.22 -34.46 25.54
N GLU A 61 18.05 -35.21 24.45
CA GLU A 61 17.52 -36.58 24.47
C GLU A 61 18.17 -37.49 25.53
N PHE A 62 19.47 -37.34 25.80
CA PHE A 62 20.22 -38.18 26.74
C PHE A 62 20.03 -37.79 28.21
N ALA A 63 19.46 -36.63 28.50
CA ALA A 63 19.26 -36.12 29.86
C ALA A 63 17.77 -36.00 30.25
N LYS A 64 16.90 -35.81 29.26
CA LYS A 64 15.51 -35.35 29.44
C LYS A 64 14.52 -36.43 29.90
N GLY A 65 14.73 -37.70 29.56
CA GLY A 65 13.74 -38.75 29.86
C GLY A 65 12.37 -38.45 29.23
N ASN A 66 11.29 -38.51 30.03
CA ASN A 66 9.92 -38.12 29.64
C ASN A 66 9.56 -36.65 29.96
N TYR A 67 10.53 -35.82 30.36
CA TYR A 67 10.32 -34.38 30.51
C TYR A 67 9.94 -33.76 29.16
N SER A 68 8.99 -32.83 29.15
CA SER A 68 8.46 -32.19 27.94
C SER A 68 8.64 -30.67 28.03
N ASP A 69 9.36 -30.08 27.07
CA ASP A 69 9.68 -28.64 27.09
C ASP A 69 8.40 -27.80 27.11
N GLY A 70 8.30 -26.88 28.08
CA GLY A 70 7.18 -25.95 28.20
C GLY A 70 5.90 -26.58 28.78
N ILE A 71 5.92 -27.88 29.09
CA ILE A 71 4.81 -28.61 29.72
C ILE A 71 5.22 -29.08 31.12
N SER A 72 6.40 -29.68 31.25
CA SER A 72 6.94 -30.17 32.53
C SER A 72 7.41 -29.00 33.42
N ASN A 73 7.35 -29.18 34.74
CA ASN A 73 7.84 -28.18 35.69
C ASN A 73 9.38 -28.08 35.61
N MET A 74 9.92 -26.90 35.34
CA MET A 74 11.37 -26.70 35.17
C MET A 74 12.20 -27.13 36.39
N ASN A 75 11.62 -27.09 37.59
CA ASN A 75 12.30 -27.55 38.82
C ASN A 75 12.54 -29.07 38.85
N GLU A 76 11.96 -29.85 37.93
CA GLU A 76 12.17 -31.29 37.84
C GLU A 76 13.63 -31.65 37.53
N LEU A 77 14.27 -30.89 36.63
CA LEU A 77 15.61 -31.17 36.11
C LEU A 77 16.53 -29.96 36.29
N GLN A 78 17.47 -30.05 37.23
CA GLN A 78 18.41 -28.96 37.55
C GLN A 78 19.86 -29.46 37.62
N GLY A 79 20.83 -28.55 37.56
CA GLY A 79 22.23 -28.92 37.72
C GLY A 79 23.17 -27.74 37.82
N ILE A 80 24.45 -28.05 38.06
CA ILE A 80 25.52 -27.09 38.33
C ILE A 80 26.83 -27.57 37.69
N LEU A 81 27.59 -26.65 37.08
CA LEU A 81 28.81 -26.95 36.32
C LEU A 81 30.05 -27.02 37.24
N ILE A 82 30.03 -27.89 38.24
CA ILE A 82 31.17 -28.13 39.14
C ILE A 82 31.33 -29.62 39.44
N ASP A 83 32.54 -30.06 39.75
CA ASP A 83 32.81 -31.44 40.14
C ASP A 83 32.28 -31.78 41.55
N SER A 84 32.29 -33.07 41.90
CA SER A 84 31.80 -33.55 43.19
C SER A 84 32.56 -32.98 44.38
N THR A 85 33.86 -32.72 44.23
CA THR A 85 34.71 -32.20 45.33
C THR A 85 34.33 -30.77 45.65
N THR A 86 34.17 -29.95 44.62
CA THR A 86 33.76 -28.55 44.69
C THR A 86 32.33 -28.44 45.20
N PHE A 87 31.40 -29.25 44.67
CA PHE A 87 30.02 -29.31 45.15
C PHE A 87 29.96 -29.59 46.64
N ASN A 88 30.75 -30.56 47.13
CA ASN A 88 30.79 -30.91 48.56
C ASN A 88 31.34 -29.81 49.48
N SER A 89 32.16 -28.91 48.92
CA SER A 89 32.73 -27.77 49.64
C SER A 89 31.80 -26.54 49.70
N TYR A 90 30.79 -26.48 48.83
CA TYR A 90 29.89 -25.32 48.72
C TYR A 90 28.78 -25.33 49.77
N SER A 91 28.38 -24.14 50.19
CA SER A 91 27.12 -23.92 50.91
C SER A 91 25.91 -23.99 49.97
N SER A 92 24.72 -24.28 50.51
CA SER A 92 23.46 -24.28 49.73
C SER A 92 23.19 -22.93 49.06
N ALA A 93 23.61 -21.81 49.66
CA ALA A 93 23.48 -20.49 49.04
C ALA A 93 24.36 -20.34 47.79
N GLN A 94 25.59 -20.84 47.81
CA GLN A 94 26.48 -20.82 46.65
C GLN A 94 25.97 -21.73 45.53
N ILE A 95 25.42 -22.89 45.88
CA ILE A 95 24.83 -23.83 44.91
C ILE A 95 23.58 -23.21 44.27
N ASN A 96 22.67 -22.66 45.07
CA ASN A 96 21.46 -22.01 44.56
C ASN A 96 21.77 -20.82 43.64
N TYR A 97 22.88 -20.12 43.88
CA TYR A 97 23.32 -19.01 43.03
C TYR A 97 23.89 -19.47 41.67
N GLN A 98 24.46 -20.67 41.59
CA GLN A 98 25.21 -21.14 40.40
C GLN A 98 24.50 -22.24 39.60
N GLN A 99 23.46 -22.86 40.16
CA GLN A 99 22.69 -23.89 39.47
C GLN A 99 21.79 -23.31 38.37
N ASN A 100 21.41 -24.15 37.40
CA ASN A 100 20.50 -23.79 36.31
C ASN A 100 19.50 -24.93 36.05
N TYR A 101 18.46 -24.63 35.27
CA TYR A 101 17.59 -25.67 34.71
C TYR A 101 18.32 -26.38 33.58
N LEU A 102 18.23 -27.71 33.54
CA LEU A 102 18.91 -28.45 32.48
C LEU A 102 18.30 -28.17 31.09
N GLU A 103 17.01 -27.81 31.04
CA GLU A 103 16.31 -27.37 29.82
C GLU A 103 17.05 -26.23 29.12
N ASP A 104 17.64 -25.30 29.87
CA ASP A 104 18.34 -24.14 29.31
C ASP A 104 19.58 -24.54 28.49
N TYR A 105 20.14 -25.73 28.72
CA TYR A 105 21.33 -26.18 28.00
C TYR A 105 21.03 -26.87 26.67
N TRP A 106 19.91 -27.59 26.55
CA TRP A 106 19.51 -28.26 25.31
C TRP A 106 18.46 -27.52 24.50
N ASN A 107 17.78 -26.56 25.11
CA ASN A 107 16.85 -25.67 24.45
C ASN A 107 17.57 -24.37 24.00
N VAL A 108 18.73 -24.55 23.35
CA VAL A 108 19.58 -23.46 22.83
C VAL A 108 18.89 -22.59 21.75
N ASN A 109 17.70 -23.00 21.29
CA ASN A 109 16.87 -22.32 20.29
C ASN A 109 15.47 -21.90 20.82
N ARG A 110 15.28 -21.70 22.13
CA ARG A 110 14.21 -20.78 22.60
C ARG A 110 14.72 -19.35 22.48
N ASP A 111 14.86 -18.90 21.23
CA ASP A 111 15.13 -17.51 20.87
C ASP A 111 13.88 -16.66 21.08
N ILE A 112 13.38 -16.58 22.32
CA ILE A 112 12.67 -15.37 22.72
C ILE A 112 13.78 -14.37 23.04
N PHE A 113 14.21 -13.59 22.04
CA PHE A 113 15.10 -12.46 22.30
C PHE A 113 14.30 -11.39 23.04
N TYR A 114 14.59 -11.19 24.32
CA TYR A 114 13.99 -10.10 25.08
C TYR A 114 14.86 -8.86 24.86
N ILE A 115 14.26 -7.79 24.35
CA ILE A 115 14.90 -6.48 24.13
C ILE A 115 14.23 -5.48 25.07
N LYS A 116 15.01 -4.69 25.81
CA LYS A 116 14.54 -3.64 26.72
C LYS A 116 15.57 -2.53 26.82
N ASP A 117 15.14 -1.27 26.95
CA ASP A 117 16.04 -0.10 27.05
C ASP A 117 17.04 -0.16 28.21
N SER A 118 16.69 -0.84 29.29
CA SER A 118 17.57 -1.10 30.44
C SER A 118 18.45 -2.34 30.28
N GLY A 119 18.45 -2.97 29.11
CA GLY A 119 19.17 -4.20 28.80
C GLY A 119 20.67 -4.00 28.60
N SER A 120 21.40 -5.09 28.32
CA SER A 120 22.85 -5.08 28.04
C SER A 120 23.20 -6.01 26.89
N ASN A 121 24.05 -5.54 25.97
CA ASN A 121 24.51 -6.31 24.80
C ASN A 121 25.68 -7.25 25.12
N GLY A 122 26.12 -7.30 26.38
CA GLY A 122 27.27 -8.11 26.81
C GLY A 122 27.00 -9.60 26.97
N TRP A 123 25.73 -10.04 26.85
CA TRP A 123 25.30 -11.42 27.15
C TRP A 123 24.25 -11.91 26.14
N GLN A 124 23.92 -13.20 26.19
CA GLN A 124 22.83 -13.78 25.39
C GLN A 124 21.48 -13.18 25.82
N CYS A 125 20.66 -12.68 24.87
CA CYS A 125 19.41 -12.00 25.18
C CYS A 125 18.35 -13.00 25.65
N THR A 126 18.05 -12.99 26.94
CA THR A 126 17.10 -13.90 27.60
C THR A 126 16.08 -13.11 28.41
N SER A 127 15.03 -13.76 28.93
CA SER A 127 14.01 -13.07 29.74
C SER A 127 14.59 -12.39 30.97
N SER A 128 15.64 -12.99 31.53
CA SER A 128 16.37 -12.54 32.71
C SER A 128 17.40 -11.47 32.39
N ASN A 129 17.97 -11.49 31.18
CA ASN A 129 18.99 -10.54 30.70
C ASN A 129 18.63 -10.03 29.31
N PRO A 130 17.68 -9.08 29.18
CA PRO A 130 17.30 -8.55 27.88
C PRO A 130 18.45 -7.74 27.26
N CYS A 131 18.60 -7.81 25.94
CA CYS A 131 19.57 -6.99 25.22
C CYS A 131 19.11 -5.53 25.11
N LYS A 132 20.07 -4.61 25.01
CA LYS A 132 19.80 -3.18 24.80
C LYS A 132 19.49 -2.89 23.32
N THR A 133 20.30 -3.45 22.43
CA THR A 133 20.13 -3.43 20.97
C THR A 133 20.60 -4.77 20.38
N LEU A 134 20.15 -5.11 19.17
CA LEU A 134 20.68 -6.21 18.36
C LEU A 134 21.35 -5.60 17.13
N ASP A 135 22.59 -5.14 17.29
CA ASP A 135 23.30 -4.40 16.24
C ASP A 135 23.66 -5.31 15.05
N ALA A 136 23.19 -4.94 13.86
CA ALA A 136 23.61 -5.50 12.58
C ALA A 136 24.59 -4.53 11.90
N SER A 137 25.82 -4.42 12.40
CA SER A 137 26.86 -3.51 11.86
C SER A 137 27.72 -4.12 10.74
N THR A 138 27.33 -5.26 10.16
CA THR A 138 28.14 -6.00 9.18
C THR A 138 27.76 -5.70 7.73
N ALA A 139 28.75 -5.76 6.82
CA ALA A 139 28.56 -5.63 5.37
C ALA A 139 27.64 -6.72 4.76
N THR A 140 27.56 -7.88 5.42
CA THR A 140 26.64 -8.98 5.10
C THR A 140 25.37 -8.88 5.95
N PRO A 141 24.17 -9.16 5.38
CA PRO A 141 22.93 -9.15 6.15
C PRO A 141 22.97 -10.15 7.31
N ARG A 142 22.68 -9.67 8.53
CA ARG A 142 22.41 -10.57 9.65
C ARG A 142 21.04 -11.22 9.40
N THR A 143 21.00 -12.54 9.30
CA THR A 143 19.76 -13.29 9.00
C THR A 143 19.20 -13.90 10.28
N PHE A 144 17.95 -13.57 10.60
CA PHE A 144 17.14 -14.19 11.64
C PHE A 144 16.22 -15.24 11.00
N ARG A 145 16.48 -16.52 11.30
CA ARG A 145 15.70 -17.67 10.85
C ARG A 145 16.00 -18.89 11.73
N ASN A 146 15.20 -19.95 11.59
CA ASN A 146 15.46 -21.21 12.27
C ASN A 146 16.73 -21.95 11.78
N TYR A 147 17.28 -22.74 12.69
CA TYR A 147 18.18 -23.85 12.40
C TYR A 147 17.39 -25.17 12.54
N PRO A 148 17.63 -26.18 11.67
CA PRO A 148 18.58 -26.18 10.56
C PRO A 148 18.14 -25.27 9.39
N LEU A 149 19.10 -24.81 8.58
CA LEU A 149 18.90 -23.81 7.51
C LEU A 149 18.04 -24.30 6.34
N ASP A 150 17.68 -25.57 6.32
CA ASP A 150 16.74 -26.19 5.38
C ASP A 150 15.31 -26.25 5.93
N SER A 151 15.10 -25.86 7.19
CA SER A 151 13.76 -25.83 7.80
C SER A 151 12.87 -24.79 7.15
N THR A 152 11.62 -25.18 6.91
CA THR A 152 10.54 -24.34 6.36
C THR A 152 9.52 -23.91 7.43
N GLN A 153 9.75 -24.29 8.69
CA GLN A 153 8.85 -23.92 9.79
C GLN A 153 9.05 -22.45 10.19
N LEU A 154 7.99 -21.81 10.69
CA LEU A 154 8.08 -20.46 11.24
C LEU A 154 8.67 -20.49 12.65
N SER A 155 9.58 -19.56 12.94
CA SER A 155 10.02 -19.25 14.31
C SER A 155 9.31 -18.02 14.84
N SER A 156 8.92 -18.03 16.12
CA SER A 156 8.24 -16.88 16.71
C SER A 156 9.19 -15.88 17.37
N ILE A 157 8.96 -14.59 17.12
CA ILE A 157 9.59 -13.49 17.86
C ILE A 157 8.50 -12.70 18.58
N LEU A 158 8.58 -12.63 19.91
CA LEU A 158 7.70 -11.78 20.72
C LEU A 158 8.31 -10.39 20.90
N ILE A 159 7.74 -9.40 20.22
CA ILE A 159 8.06 -7.98 20.41
C ILE A 159 7.30 -7.47 21.63
N LYS A 160 8.01 -7.30 22.74
CA LYS A 160 7.47 -6.75 24.00
C LYS A 160 6.96 -5.32 23.83
N ALA A 161 6.10 -4.87 24.75
CA ALA A 161 5.51 -3.53 24.77
C ALA A 161 6.53 -2.40 24.46
N ASN A 162 7.63 -2.40 25.23
CA ASN A 162 8.76 -1.47 25.10
C ASN A 162 9.98 -2.18 24.50
N GLY A 163 9.75 -3.06 23.53
CA GLY A 163 10.79 -3.68 22.72
C GLY A 163 10.62 -3.37 21.23
N GLY A 164 11.73 -3.41 20.50
CA GLY A 164 11.78 -3.19 19.06
C GLY A 164 13.14 -3.52 18.47
N PHE A 165 13.20 -3.64 17.15
CA PHE A 165 14.44 -3.83 16.40
C PHE A 165 14.90 -2.51 15.80
N ASN A 166 16.03 -2.00 16.28
CA ASN A 166 16.67 -0.78 15.80
C ASN A 166 17.76 -1.13 14.79
N ILE A 167 17.52 -0.86 13.51
CA ILE A 167 18.36 -1.34 12.40
C ILE A 167 19.21 -0.21 11.84
N ASN A 168 20.53 -0.35 11.97
CA ASN A 168 21.54 0.59 11.41
C ASN A 168 22.29 0.04 10.18
N GLY A 169 22.13 -1.24 9.86
CA GLY A 169 22.78 -1.90 8.73
C GLY A 169 21.85 -2.89 8.07
N LYS A 170 22.38 -4.03 7.60
CA LYS A 170 21.58 -4.98 6.81
C LYS A 170 21.03 -6.11 7.68
N VAL A 171 19.72 -6.32 7.63
CA VAL A 171 19.03 -7.40 8.33
C VAL A 171 18.09 -8.15 7.40
N ARG A 172 18.05 -9.47 7.56
CA ARG A 172 17.04 -10.32 6.94
C ARG A 172 16.26 -11.06 8.01
N PHE A 173 14.94 -11.00 7.96
CA PHE A 173 14.05 -11.88 8.72
C PHE A 173 13.42 -12.87 7.74
N GLN A 174 13.63 -14.16 7.97
CA GLN A 174 13.14 -15.21 7.09
C GLN A 174 12.41 -16.27 7.91
N LEU A 175 11.19 -16.61 7.49
CA LEU A 175 10.34 -17.58 8.19
C LEU A 175 10.09 -17.19 9.65
N ILE A 176 9.78 -15.91 9.90
CA ILE A 176 9.52 -15.40 11.25
C ILE A 176 8.04 -15.06 11.45
N ASN A 177 7.48 -15.56 12.54
CA ASN A 177 6.19 -15.18 13.07
C ASN A 177 6.37 -14.12 14.17
N PHE A 178 6.17 -12.85 13.83
CA PHE A 178 6.21 -11.74 14.78
C PHE A 178 4.91 -11.67 15.58
N ILE A 179 5.04 -11.63 16.90
CA ILE A 179 3.95 -11.48 17.84
C ILE A 179 4.20 -10.19 18.61
N MET A 180 3.28 -9.24 18.59
CA MET A 180 3.44 -7.98 19.32
C MET A 180 2.57 -7.93 20.57
N GLU A 181 3.21 -7.68 21.71
CA GLU A 181 2.55 -7.48 23.00
C GLU A 181 1.90 -6.09 23.05
N ASN A 182 0.69 -6.03 23.61
CA ASN A 182 0.02 -4.77 23.91
C ASN A 182 0.79 -4.03 25.02
N PRO A 183 1.22 -2.77 24.84
CA PRO A 183 1.71 -1.97 25.96
C PRO A 183 0.65 -1.84 27.06
N SER A 184 0.91 -2.45 28.23
CA SER A 184 0.06 -2.29 29.40
C SER A 184 -0.07 -0.80 29.74
N LEU A 185 -1.32 -0.35 29.90
CA LEU A 185 -1.70 0.97 30.40
C LEU A 185 -0.82 1.38 31.59
N GLN A 186 0.11 2.32 31.38
CA GLN A 186 0.26 3.35 32.41
C GLN A 186 -0.82 4.39 32.11
N GLN A 187 -1.77 4.44 33.04
CA GLN A 187 -2.81 5.45 33.16
C GLN A 187 -2.21 6.85 33.05
N ASP A 188 -3.04 7.78 32.56
CA ASP A 188 -2.90 9.22 32.74
C ASP A 188 -1.75 9.91 31.99
N ILE A 189 -1.89 10.01 30.67
CA ILE A 189 -1.49 11.26 30.01
C ILE A 189 -2.71 11.75 29.22
N GLU A 190 -3.41 12.74 29.77
CA GLU A 190 -4.47 13.53 29.12
C GLU A 190 -3.96 14.40 27.94
N ASN A 191 -2.87 13.97 27.29
CA ASN A 191 -2.33 14.57 26.09
C ASN A 191 -1.88 13.44 25.18
N PRO A 192 -2.58 13.15 24.06
CA PRO A 192 -2.03 12.36 23.00
C PRO A 192 -0.90 13.20 22.38
N ILE A 193 0.32 13.05 22.90
CA ILE A 193 1.45 13.87 22.49
C ILE A 193 1.65 13.69 20.99
N LEU A 194 1.44 14.81 20.31
CA LEU A 194 1.77 15.12 18.94
C LEU A 194 3.20 14.64 18.63
N TYR A 195 3.32 13.90 17.53
CA TYR A 195 4.58 13.59 16.86
C TYR A 195 5.54 14.78 16.85
N LEU A 196 6.75 14.59 17.36
CA LEU A 196 7.99 15.15 16.81
C LEU A 196 9.15 14.31 17.35
N ASP A 197 9.81 13.58 16.46
CA ASP A 197 11.20 13.21 16.66
C ASP A 197 12.03 14.49 16.74
N THR A 198 12.35 14.92 17.96
CA THR A 198 13.51 15.79 18.21
C THR A 198 14.14 15.40 19.55
N ASP A 199 15.32 14.78 19.46
CA ASP A 199 16.28 14.66 20.55
C ASP A 199 16.59 16.04 21.18
N SER A 200 16.66 16.08 22.51
CA SER A 200 17.59 16.89 23.34
C SER A 200 17.18 17.00 24.82
N THR A 201 16.04 16.45 25.25
CA THR A 201 15.56 16.64 26.65
C THR A 201 15.13 15.38 27.41
N GLY A 202 15.26 14.19 26.81
CA GLY A 202 15.04 12.91 27.50
C GLY A 202 13.60 12.70 27.98
N VAL A 203 12.78 12.00 27.18
CA VAL A 203 11.75 11.01 27.61
C VAL A 203 11.14 10.35 26.34
N GLN A 204 11.17 9.01 26.33
CA GLN A 204 10.47 7.99 25.53
C GLN A 204 10.30 8.18 24.01
N SER A 205 11.28 7.68 23.25
CA SER A 205 11.09 7.31 21.83
C SER A 205 10.00 6.25 21.71
N GLN A 206 8.97 6.48 20.91
CA GLN A 206 7.98 5.46 20.55
C GLN A 206 8.73 4.29 19.91
N GLN A 207 8.85 3.16 20.62
CA GLN A 207 9.56 2.02 20.07
C GLN A 207 8.67 1.32 19.04
N HIS A 208 9.07 1.33 17.77
CA HIS A 208 8.41 0.58 16.70
C HIS A 208 8.85 -0.89 16.71
N GLY A 209 8.09 -1.77 16.05
CA GLY A 209 8.45 -3.18 15.95
C GLY A 209 9.81 -3.39 15.29
N ILE A 210 9.99 -2.85 14.10
CA ILE A 210 11.23 -2.80 13.33
C ILE A 210 11.40 -1.37 12.83
N TYR A 211 12.50 -0.73 13.18
CA TYR A 211 12.79 0.66 12.86
C TYR A 211 14.11 0.80 12.08
N GLY A 212 14.05 1.41 10.89
CA GLY A 212 15.24 1.78 10.11
C GLY A 212 15.82 3.12 10.57
N LEU A 213 16.93 3.07 11.31
CA LEU A 213 17.54 4.25 11.97
C LEU A 213 18.59 4.99 11.15
N SER A 214 19.05 4.43 10.03
CA SER A 214 20.16 5.00 9.26
C SER A 214 19.97 4.85 7.74
N LEU A 215 20.72 5.62 6.97
CA LEU A 215 20.75 5.53 5.50
C LEU A 215 21.32 4.21 4.95
N SER A 216 22.04 3.47 5.80
CA SER A 216 22.58 2.15 5.47
C SER A 216 21.65 1.02 5.90
N ALA A 217 20.50 1.33 6.51
CA ALA A 217 19.53 0.33 6.92
C ALA A 217 18.96 -0.39 5.70
N GLU A 218 19.06 -1.71 5.69
CA GLU A 218 18.45 -2.58 4.69
C GLU A 218 17.64 -3.61 5.45
N ILE A 219 16.32 -3.59 5.28
CA ILE A 219 15.39 -4.47 5.99
C ILE A 219 14.75 -5.37 4.95
N ASP A 220 15.03 -6.66 5.04
CA ASP A 220 14.54 -7.70 4.14
C ASP A 220 13.67 -8.70 4.93
N LEU A 221 12.37 -8.76 4.62
CA LEU A 221 11.44 -9.73 5.21
C LEU A 221 11.01 -10.76 4.14
N GLN A 222 11.10 -12.05 4.48
CA GLN A 222 10.78 -13.14 3.57
C GLN A 222 9.96 -14.23 4.27
N ASN A 223 8.74 -14.47 3.79
CA ASN A 223 7.84 -15.50 4.33
C ASN A 223 7.57 -15.29 5.83
N CYS A 224 7.31 -14.04 6.22
CA CYS A 224 7.06 -13.68 7.61
C CYS A 224 5.57 -13.54 7.89
N GLN A 225 5.20 -13.58 9.17
CA GLN A 225 3.85 -13.30 9.65
C GLN A 225 3.91 -12.27 10.76
N PHE A 226 2.84 -11.49 10.94
CA PHE A 226 2.69 -10.54 12.01
C PHE A 226 1.28 -10.59 12.61
N TYR A 227 1.22 -10.84 13.93
CA TYR A 227 0.01 -10.88 14.73
C TYR A 227 0.16 -10.10 16.03
N MET A 228 -0.98 -9.75 16.63
CA MET A 228 -1.04 -9.30 18.03
C MET A 228 -1.01 -10.51 18.97
N GLN A 229 -0.38 -10.35 20.14
CA GLN A 229 -0.31 -11.42 21.15
C GLN A 229 -1.68 -11.83 21.68
N ASN A 230 -2.58 -10.86 21.85
CA ASN A 230 -3.92 -11.07 22.39
C ASN A 230 -4.95 -10.57 21.39
N ILE A 231 -5.80 -11.46 20.89
CA ILE A 231 -6.88 -11.13 19.95
C ILE A 231 -7.84 -10.13 20.62
N GLY A 232 -8.22 -9.08 19.87
CA GLY A 232 -9.15 -8.05 20.35
C GLY A 232 -8.51 -6.97 21.25
N GLN A 233 -7.22 -7.06 21.54
CA GLN A 233 -6.46 -5.95 22.12
C GLN A 233 -6.05 -4.95 21.03
N GLN A 234 -5.58 -3.78 21.44
CA GLN A 234 -5.06 -2.75 20.54
C GLN A 234 -3.56 -2.56 20.78
N ILE A 235 -2.81 -2.20 19.75
CA ILE A 235 -1.41 -1.79 19.85
C ILE A 235 -1.26 -0.30 19.53
N ARG A 236 -0.23 0.34 20.09
CA ARG A 236 0.02 1.78 19.92
C ARG A 236 1.31 2.09 19.16
N LYS A 237 1.81 1.11 18.39
CA LYS A 237 3.07 1.23 17.65
C LYS A 237 2.97 0.54 16.30
N CYS A 238 3.74 1.07 15.34
CA CYS A 238 3.90 0.50 14.01
C CYS A 238 4.70 -0.81 14.05
N PHE A 239 4.41 -1.76 13.16
CA PHE A 239 5.24 -2.95 13.00
C PHE A 239 6.54 -2.64 12.26
N ILE A 240 6.49 -1.94 11.12
CA ILE A 240 7.69 -1.53 10.38
C ILE A 240 7.65 -0.03 10.15
N TYR A 241 8.63 0.71 10.68
CA TYR A 241 8.80 2.13 10.40
C TYR A 241 10.11 2.37 9.67
N LEU A 242 10.03 3.04 8.52
CA LEU A 242 11.18 3.41 7.69
C LEU A 242 11.17 4.92 7.50
N GLU A 243 12.03 5.62 8.23
CA GLU A 243 12.15 7.07 8.17
C GLU A 243 13.40 7.51 7.38
N LYS A 244 14.55 6.92 7.72
CA LYS A 244 15.77 7.10 6.95
C LYS A 244 15.70 6.15 5.75
N GLY A 245 15.80 6.69 4.54
CA GLY A 245 15.74 5.89 3.31
C GLY A 245 16.81 4.78 3.28
N GLY A 246 16.62 3.78 2.43
CA GLY A 246 17.46 2.59 2.29
C GLY A 246 16.88 1.72 1.18
N ASN A 247 17.37 0.49 0.97
CA ASN A 247 16.82 -0.41 -0.07
C ASN A 247 16.11 -1.60 0.58
N HIS A 248 14.85 -1.44 0.94
CA HIS A 248 14.12 -2.42 1.73
C HIS A 248 13.33 -3.40 0.83
N ALA A 249 13.10 -4.60 1.34
CA ALA A 249 12.30 -5.60 0.64
C ALA A 249 11.38 -6.33 1.63
N ILE A 250 10.13 -6.50 1.24
CA ILE A 250 9.14 -7.30 1.98
C ILE A 250 8.50 -8.24 0.97
N SER A 251 8.57 -9.54 1.24
CA SER A 251 8.01 -10.58 0.38
C SER A 251 7.28 -11.63 1.21
N ASN A 252 6.10 -12.05 0.73
CA ASN A 252 5.28 -13.07 1.41
C ASN A 252 5.01 -12.75 2.88
N LEU A 253 4.75 -11.49 3.22
CA LEU A 253 4.36 -11.08 4.57
C LEU A 253 2.85 -11.26 4.76
N ILE A 254 2.44 -11.93 5.82
CA ILE A 254 1.03 -11.99 6.24
C ILE A 254 0.85 -11.13 7.49
N VAL A 255 0.08 -10.05 7.37
CA VAL A 255 -0.36 -9.22 8.48
C VAL A 255 -1.85 -9.43 8.67
N LYS A 256 -2.27 -9.90 9.85
CA LYS A 256 -3.66 -10.31 10.06
C LYS A 256 -4.18 -9.96 11.45
N ASP A 257 -5.45 -9.55 11.48
CA ASP A 257 -6.22 -9.28 12.70
C ASP A 257 -5.52 -8.24 13.60
N ILE A 258 -5.15 -7.10 13.02
CA ILE A 258 -4.43 -6.02 13.72
C ILE A 258 -5.39 -4.87 14.05
N SER A 259 -5.45 -4.47 15.32
CA SER A 259 -6.10 -3.24 15.76
C SER A 259 -5.04 -2.30 16.34
N SER A 260 -4.81 -1.15 15.72
CA SER A 260 -3.64 -0.32 16.05
C SER A 260 -3.92 1.18 15.98
N GLU A 261 -3.37 1.98 16.90
CA GLU A 261 -3.32 3.45 16.77
C GLU A 261 -2.34 3.92 15.68
N GLU A 262 -1.48 3.03 15.19
CA GLU A 262 -0.51 3.25 14.13
C GLU A 262 -0.77 2.35 12.92
N ASN A 263 -0.07 2.58 11.81
CA ASN A 263 -0.13 1.68 10.65
C ASN A 263 0.65 0.38 10.89
N SER A 264 0.44 -0.64 10.05
CA SER A 264 1.31 -1.83 10.08
C SER A 264 2.68 -1.52 9.48
N ILE A 265 2.70 -0.71 8.41
CA ILE A 265 3.93 -0.26 7.77
C ILE A 265 3.85 1.26 7.57
N LYS A 266 4.88 1.97 8.01
CA LYS A 266 5.08 3.40 7.77
C LYS A 266 6.36 3.62 6.97
N ILE A 267 6.26 4.33 5.85
CA ILE A 267 7.37 4.65 4.95
C ILE A 267 7.42 6.17 4.81
N ASP A 268 8.11 6.85 5.71
CA ASP A 268 8.23 8.31 5.74
C ASP A 268 9.65 8.70 5.32
N PHE A 269 10.03 8.33 4.09
CA PHE A 269 11.39 8.50 3.57
C PHE A 269 11.77 9.98 3.54
N SER A 270 12.55 10.36 4.55
CA SER A 270 13.15 11.68 4.71
C SER A 270 14.56 11.75 4.10
N TYR A 271 14.95 10.73 3.33
CA TYR A 271 16.18 10.65 2.53
C TYR A 271 15.96 9.70 1.34
N ALA A 272 16.95 9.64 0.43
CA ALA A 272 16.94 8.70 -0.69
C ALA A 272 16.76 7.24 -0.24
N GLY A 273 15.87 6.50 -0.90
CA GLY A 273 15.52 5.14 -0.51
C GLY A 273 14.43 4.52 -1.37
N SER A 274 14.41 3.20 -1.45
CA SER A 274 13.43 2.40 -2.15
C SER A 274 12.89 1.27 -1.27
N ILE A 275 11.65 0.85 -1.54
CA ILE A 275 11.08 -0.35 -0.94
C ILE A 275 10.20 -1.09 -1.95
N ILE A 276 10.31 -2.42 -1.96
CA ILE A 276 9.40 -3.31 -2.68
C ILE A 276 8.61 -4.13 -1.66
N ILE A 277 7.28 -4.10 -1.73
CA ILE A 277 6.37 -4.98 -0.99
C ILE A 277 5.73 -5.92 -2.00
N SER A 278 5.91 -7.22 -1.81
CA SER A 278 5.53 -8.23 -2.80
C SER A 278 4.84 -9.43 -2.18
N ASP A 279 3.89 -10.02 -2.91
CA ASP A 279 3.24 -11.30 -2.55
C ASP A 279 2.66 -11.30 -1.12
N SER A 280 2.29 -10.13 -0.60
CA SER A 280 1.96 -9.91 0.82
C SER A 280 0.46 -9.71 1.04
N GLN A 281 -0.02 -10.08 2.23
CA GLN A 281 -1.44 -10.05 2.58
C GLN A 281 -1.65 -9.23 3.86
N PHE A 282 -2.60 -8.30 3.80
CA PHE A 282 -3.04 -7.48 4.92
C PHE A 282 -4.54 -7.72 5.11
N GLU A 283 -4.90 -8.46 6.15
CA GLU A 283 -6.26 -8.92 6.39
C GLU A 283 -6.79 -8.40 7.73
N ASN A 284 -7.99 -7.82 7.71
CA ASN A 284 -8.70 -7.38 8.92
C ASN A 284 -7.85 -6.42 9.78
N ILE A 285 -7.42 -5.32 9.15
CA ILE A 285 -6.64 -4.26 9.81
C ILE A 285 -7.59 -3.15 10.23
N THR A 286 -7.60 -2.79 11.50
CA THR A 286 -8.45 -1.72 12.06
C THR A 286 -7.58 -0.61 12.63
N LYS A 287 -7.66 0.58 12.05
CA LYS A 287 -7.05 1.79 12.59
C LYS A 287 -7.89 2.32 13.75
N ILE A 288 -7.24 2.54 14.88
CA ILE A 288 -7.81 3.16 16.08
C ILE A 288 -7.36 4.62 16.15
N GLY A 289 -8.24 5.48 16.63
CA GLY A 289 -7.99 6.92 16.74
C GLY A 289 -7.89 7.63 15.37
N ASN A 290 -7.62 8.93 15.43
CA ASN A 290 -7.57 9.82 14.26
C ASN A 290 -6.26 10.63 14.14
N ASN A 291 -5.28 10.39 15.01
CA ASN A 291 -4.02 11.15 15.04
C ASN A 291 -3.05 10.78 13.91
N VAL A 292 -3.17 9.55 13.38
CA VAL A 292 -2.32 9.03 12.29
C VAL A 292 -3.23 8.54 11.19
N GLU A 293 -3.00 8.98 9.96
CA GLU A 293 -3.80 8.61 8.81
C GLU A 293 -3.34 7.28 8.19
N GLY A 294 -4.19 6.67 7.37
CA GLY A 294 -3.95 5.38 6.77
C GLY A 294 -4.38 4.21 7.65
N GLY A 295 -4.78 3.11 7.00
CA GLY A 295 -4.98 1.82 7.65
C GLY A 295 -3.70 1.02 7.71
N ALA A 296 -3.52 0.10 6.76
CA ALA A 296 -2.41 -0.86 6.78
C ALA A 296 -1.06 -0.19 6.49
N VAL A 297 -0.99 0.68 5.47
CA VAL A 297 0.24 1.33 5.02
C VAL A 297 0.05 2.84 4.98
N ARG A 298 0.99 3.57 5.57
CA ARG A 298 1.17 5.01 5.33
C ARG A 298 2.52 5.24 4.66
N THR A 299 2.54 6.12 3.67
CA THR A 299 3.79 6.50 3.01
C THR A 299 3.85 7.99 2.67
N GLU A 300 5.01 8.58 2.86
CA GLU A 300 5.37 9.91 2.39
C GLU A 300 6.76 9.87 1.73
N LEU A 301 6.83 10.17 0.43
CA LEU A 301 8.08 10.20 -0.35
C LEU A 301 8.54 11.65 -0.52
N LYS A 302 9.66 12.02 0.11
CA LYS A 302 10.16 13.42 0.18
C LYS A 302 11.40 13.69 -0.67
N TYR A 303 11.94 12.68 -1.36
CA TYR A 303 13.15 12.79 -2.17
C TYR A 303 12.94 12.26 -3.58
N SER A 304 13.58 12.90 -4.55
CA SER A 304 13.40 12.58 -5.97
C SER A 304 13.77 11.16 -6.41
N SER A 305 14.62 10.48 -5.64
CA SER A 305 15.00 9.08 -5.86
C SER A 305 14.12 8.09 -5.11
N ASN A 306 13.09 8.56 -4.39
CA ASN A 306 12.25 7.67 -3.60
C ASN A 306 11.36 6.79 -4.46
N ARG A 307 11.32 5.51 -4.09
CA ARG A 307 10.52 4.51 -4.80
C ARG A 307 9.77 3.59 -3.86
N LEU A 308 8.47 3.43 -4.10
CA LEU A 308 7.66 2.37 -3.49
C LEU A 308 6.99 1.55 -4.58
N ASP A 309 7.30 0.25 -4.63
CA ASP A 309 6.64 -0.72 -5.48
C ASP A 309 5.82 -1.69 -4.62
N ILE A 310 4.51 -1.77 -4.85
CA ILE A 310 3.63 -2.78 -4.24
C ILE A 310 3.12 -3.69 -5.35
N LYS A 311 3.53 -4.96 -5.31
CA LYS A 311 3.23 -5.94 -6.36
C LYS A 311 2.61 -7.22 -5.80
N ASP A 312 1.62 -7.79 -6.49
CA ASP A 312 1.06 -9.09 -6.14
C ASP A 312 0.51 -9.16 -4.69
N CYS A 313 0.07 -8.01 -4.15
CA CYS A 313 -0.40 -7.92 -2.77
C CYS A 313 -1.92 -7.99 -2.66
N LYS A 314 -2.42 -8.28 -1.45
CA LYS A 314 -3.84 -8.26 -1.12
C LYS A 314 -4.10 -7.50 0.16
N PHE A 315 -4.92 -6.47 0.09
CA PHE A 315 -5.48 -5.75 1.22
C PHE A 315 -6.96 -6.10 1.31
N SER A 316 -7.39 -6.71 2.40
CA SER A 316 -8.80 -7.10 2.60
C SER A 316 -9.29 -6.70 3.96
N VAL A 317 -10.44 -6.01 4.00
CA VAL A 317 -11.08 -5.59 5.25
C VAL A 317 -10.19 -4.65 6.07
N CYS A 318 -9.47 -3.75 5.40
CA CYS A 318 -8.67 -2.70 6.05
C CYS A 318 -9.55 -1.47 6.32
N LYS A 319 -9.63 -1.03 7.58
CA LYS A 319 -10.62 -0.07 8.08
C LYS A 319 -9.94 1.10 8.77
N ALA A 320 -10.00 2.27 8.16
CA ALA A 320 -9.51 3.56 8.67
C ALA A 320 -10.66 4.57 8.78
N ARG A 321 -11.73 4.19 9.49
CA ARG A 321 -13.04 4.89 9.45
C ARG A 321 -13.05 6.34 9.93
N ASN A 322 -12.07 6.71 10.76
CA ASN A 322 -11.92 8.08 11.28
C ASN A 322 -10.76 8.84 10.62
N THR A 323 -10.15 8.27 9.57
CA THR A 323 -9.03 8.86 8.84
C THR A 323 -9.14 8.50 7.35
N PHE A 324 -8.06 8.68 6.59
CA PHE A 324 -8.05 8.53 5.13
C PHE A 324 -7.26 7.30 4.69
N GLY A 325 -7.68 6.66 3.59
CA GLY A 325 -6.93 5.54 2.99
C GLY A 325 -7.08 4.25 3.80
N GLY A 326 -8.16 3.50 3.57
CA GLY A 326 -8.51 2.35 4.41
C GLY A 326 -7.47 1.24 4.35
N ALA A 327 -6.86 1.01 3.19
CA ALA A 327 -5.65 0.20 3.07
C ALA A 327 -4.39 1.07 3.04
N ILE A 328 -4.31 2.02 2.12
CA ILE A 328 -3.10 2.83 1.88
C ILE A 328 -3.43 4.32 1.93
N ASN A 329 -2.65 5.06 2.71
CA ASN A 329 -2.53 6.51 2.63
C ASN A 329 -1.16 6.87 2.08
N ALA A 330 -1.11 7.66 1.02
CA ALA A 330 0.12 7.98 0.30
C ALA A 330 0.27 9.48 0.06
N LYS A 331 1.49 9.98 0.22
CA LYS A 331 1.88 11.33 -0.19
C LYS A 331 3.19 11.32 -0.97
N ILE A 332 3.25 12.05 -2.08
CA ILE A 332 4.47 12.27 -2.86
C ILE A 332 4.74 13.77 -2.92
N SER A 333 5.91 14.18 -2.42
CA SER A 333 6.26 15.59 -2.20
C SER A 333 7.45 16.08 -3.05
N ASP A 334 8.11 15.19 -3.79
CA ASP A 334 9.27 15.51 -4.63
C ASP A 334 9.12 14.98 -6.06
N THR A 335 9.77 15.68 -6.97
CA THR A 335 9.90 15.41 -8.40
C THR A 335 10.57 14.06 -8.64
N ASN A 336 10.10 13.27 -9.61
CA ASN A 336 10.62 11.91 -9.92
C ASN A 336 10.42 10.84 -8.83
N ALA A 337 10.03 11.19 -7.61
CA ALA A 337 9.60 10.20 -6.63
C ALA A 337 8.41 9.43 -7.17
N GLN A 338 8.36 8.12 -6.93
CA GLN A 338 7.40 7.27 -7.63
C GLN A 338 6.78 6.18 -6.74
N ILE A 339 5.45 6.05 -6.81
CA ILE A 339 4.70 4.93 -6.25
C ILE A 339 4.10 4.10 -7.40
N THR A 340 4.24 2.78 -7.35
CA THR A 340 3.59 1.89 -8.33
C THR A 340 2.89 0.73 -7.66
N LEU A 341 1.65 0.52 -8.09
CA LEU A 341 0.82 -0.63 -7.72
C LEU A 341 0.70 -1.56 -8.93
N SER A 342 0.95 -2.85 -8.73
CA SER A 342 0.95 -3.87 -9.79
C SER A 342 0.28 -5.15 -9.31
N ARG A 343 -0.69 -5.71 -10.04
CA ARG A 343 -1.42 -6.96 -9.68
C ARG A 343 -1.90 -7.02 -8.21
N THR A 344 -2.29 -5.88 -7.65
CA THR A 344 -2.62 -5.74 -6.22
C THR A 344 -4.12 -5.55 -6.04
N GLN A 345 -4.69 -6.20 -5.01
CA GLN A 345 -6.12 -6.20 -4.73
C GLN A 345 -6.45 -5.45 -3.44
N PHE A 346 -7.47 -4.60 -3.48
CA PHE A 346 -8.07 -3.86 -2.37
C PHE A 346 -9.53 -4.27 -2.27
N LEU A 347 -9.89 -4.99 -1.22
CA LEU A 347 -11.20 -5.63 -1.08
C LEU A 347 -11.85 -5.18 0.23
N GLN A 348 -13.05 -4.62 0.15
CA GLN A 348 -13.87 -4.32 1.33
C GLN A 348 -13.17 -3.42 2.35
N CYS A 349 -12.37 -2.48 1.85
CA CYS A 349 -11.66 -1.51 2.68
C CYS A 349 -12.53 -0.26 2.92
N ASP A 350 -12.53 0.24 4.15
CA ASP A 350 -13.34 1.38 4.56
C ASP A 350 -12.46 2.53 5.06
N ALA A 351 -12.77 3.77 4.68
CA ALA A 351 -12.17 4.97 5.27
C ALA A 351 -13.14 6.14 5.26
N GLN A 352 -12.77 7.27 5.87
CA GLN A 352 -13.53 8.51 5.70
C GLN A 352 -13.58 8.91 4.22
N SER A 353 -12.41 8.93 3.56
CA SER A 353 -12.25 9.11 2.10
C SER A 353 -11.18 8.13 1.59
N GLY A 354 -11.34 7.65 0.35
CA GLY A 354 -10.40 6.70 -0.23
C GLY A 354 -10.44 5.35 0.47
N GLY A 355 -11.56 4.62 0.36
CA GLY A 355 -11.76 3.35 1.09
C GLY A 355 -10.62 2.36 0.88
N GLY A 356 -10.14 2.20 -0.36
CA GLY A 356 -8.90 1.48 -0.65
C GLY A 356 -7.66 2.35 -0.53
N LEU A 357 -7.60 3.42 -1.32
CA LEU A 357 -6.45 4.30 -1.47
C LEU A 357 -6.84 5.77 -1.29
N TYR A 358 -6.06 6.47 -0.48
CA TYR A 358 -6.05 7.94 -0.45
C TYR A 358 -4.65 8.42 -0.82
N ALA A 359 -4.54 9.25 -1.85
CA ALA A 359 -3.26 9.79 -2.28
C ALA A 359 -3.27 11.31 -2.46
N ILE A 360 -2.19 11.95 -2.02
CA ILE A 360 -1.86 13.34 -2.32
C ILE A 360 -0.57 13.34 -3.15
N ILE A 361 -0.59 13.98 -4.30
CA ILE A 361 0.57 14.05 -5.20
C ILE A 361 0.87 15.53 -5.44
N ASP A 362 1.74 16.08 -4.60
CA ASP A 362 2.22 17.46 -4.75
C ASP A 362 3.20 17.52 -5.94
N LYS A 363 4.04 16.48 -6.07
CA LYS A 363 5.03 16.27 -7.15
C LYS A 363 5.27 14.77 -7.36
N GLY A 364 5.82 14.39 -8.51
CA GLY A 364 6.23 13.00 -8.77
C GLY A 364 5.14 12.16 -9.45
N SER A 365 5.22 10.84 -9.32
CA SER A 365 4.40 9.93 -10.15
C SER A 365 3.77 8.79 -9.37
N PHE A 366 2.48 8.58 -9.58
CA PHE A 366 1.76 7.41 -9.07
C PHE A 366 1.18 6.62 -10.25
N VAL A 367 1.54 5.35 -10.33
CA VAL A 367 1.11 4.45 -11.43
C VAL A 367 0.38 3.25 -10.87
N ILE A 368 -0.80 2.95 -11.44
CA ILE A 368 -1.56 1.73 -11.19
C ILE A 368 -1.57 0.91 -12.47
N GLU A 369 -1.05 -0.31 -12.43
CA GLU A 369 -0.85 -1.13 -13.63
C GLU A 369 -1.06 -2.62 -13.38
N ASN A 370 -1.04 -3.38 -14.48
CA ASN A 370 -1.09 -4.84 -14.49
C ASN A 370 -2.23 -5.41 -13.63
N SER A 371 -3.48 -5.06 -13.96
CA SER A 371 -4.69 -5.63 -13.38
C SER A 371 -4.83 -5.47 -11.86
N CYS A 372 -4.60 -4.27 -11.34
CA CYS A 372 -4.98 -3.96 -9.96
C CYS A 372 -6.51 -3.99 -9.78
N ILE A 373 -6.99 -4.27 -8.56
CA ILE A 373 -8.43 -4.38 -8.27
C ILE A 373 -8.77 -3.56 -7.04
N PHE A 374 -9.78 -2.70 -7.14
CA PHE A 374 -10.46 -2.04 -6.03
C PHE A 374 -11.91 -2.51 -6.06
N LYS A 375 -12.33 -3.27 -5.05
CA LYS A 375 -13.65 -3.88 -5.04
C LYS A 375 -14.32 -3.75 -3.68
N GLU A 376 -15.57 -3.27 -3.70
CA GLU A 376 -16.39 -3.10 -2.48
C GLU A 376 -15.73 -2.18 -1.43
N CYS A 377 -14.89 -1.24 -1.88
CA CYS A 377 -14.26 -0.25 -1.01
C CYS A 377 -15.20 0.93 -0.76
N ASN A 378 -15.22 1.45 0.47
CA ASN A 378 -16.19 2.45 0.90
C ASN A 378 -15.54 3.69 1.53
N ALA A 379 -15.94 4.86 1.05
CA ALA A 379 -15.79 6.13 1.73
C ALA A 379 -17.07 6.39 2.55
N ILE A 380 -17.00 6.21 3.87
CA ILE A 380 -18.19 6.16 4.72
C ILE A 380 -18.75 7.54 5.11
N ALA A 381 -17.95 8.59 4.91
CA ALA A 381 -18.26 9.95 5.37
C ALA A 381 -17.54 11.01 4.52
N GLY A 382 -17.18 10.68 3.29
CA GLY A 382 -16.28 11.46 2.45
C GLY A 382 -16.41 11.09 0.98
N ASN A 383 -15.32 11.20 0.22
CA ASN A 383 -15.32 11.03 -1.24
C ASN A 383 -14.39 9.89 -1.66
N GLY A 384 -14.58 9.38 -2.88
CA GLY A 384 -13.69 8.39 -3.47
C GLY A 384 -13.82 7.04 -2.79
N GLY A 385 -14.88 6.29 -3.08
CA GLY A 385 -15.14 5.02 -2.38
C GLY A 385 -14.00 4.02 -2.51
N GLY A 386 -13.47 3.84 -3.72
CA GLY A 386 -12.25 3.10 -3.98
C GLY A 386 -11.00 3.95 -3.76
N ILE A 387 -10.91 5.05 -4.51
CA ILE A 387 -9.72 5.90 -4.60
C ILE A 387 -10.10 7.36 -4.39
N TYR A 388 -9.36 8.05 -3.52
CA TYR A 388 -9.37 9.50 -3.42
C TYR A 388 -8.01 10.04 -3.86
N LEU A 389 -8.00 11.04 -4.73
CA LEU A 389 -6.80 11.72 -5.22
C LEU A 389 -6.92 13.22 -5.00
N ASN A 390 -5.85 13.81 -4.47
CA ASN A 390 -5.58 15.25 -4.52
C ASN A 390 -4.29 15.48 -5.31
N LEU A 391 -4.38 16.21 -6.42
CA LEU A 391 -3.29 16.48 -7.33
C LEU A 391 -2.95 17.97 -7.28
N GLU A 392 -1.66 18.29 -7.11
CA GLU A 392 -1.17 19.65 -7.26
C GLU A 392 -0.33 19.74 -8.55
N PHE A 393 -0.83 20.45 -9.56
CA PHE A 393 -0.09 20.80 -10.77
C PHE A 393 0.43 22.24 -10.67
N GLY A 394 1.47 22.42 -9.84
CA GLY A 394 2.22 23.67 -9.74
C GLY A 394 3.05 23.99 -11.00
N LEU A 395 3.85 25.07 -10.96
CA LEU A 395 4.63 25.57 -12.10
C LEU A 395 5.71 24.58 -12.63
N THR A 396 6.07 23.57 -11.86
CA THR A 396 7.07 22.55 -12.24
C THR A 396 6.37 21.25 -12.63
N ASN A 397 6.04 21.12 -13.94
CA ASN A 397 5.27 20.05 -14.61
C ASN A 397 5.75 18.59 -14.37
N GLN A 398 5.74 18.09 -13.13
CA GLN A 398 6.27 16.75 -12.79
C GLN A 398 5.31 15.90 -11.94
N THR A 399 4.06 16.35 -11.77
CA THR A 399 2.98 15.57 -11.15
C THR A 399 2.35 14.66 -12.19
N SER A 400 2.16 13.38 -11.87
CA SER A 400 1.47 12.44 -12.73
C SER A 400 0.69 11.38 -11.95
N PHE A 401 -0.48 11.04 -12.48
CA PHE A 401 -1.28 9.91 -12.03
C PHE A 401 -1.78 9.13 -13.24
N ILE A 402 -1.42 7.85 -13.31
CA ILE A 402 -1.70 7.01 -14.49
C ILE A 402 -2.30 5.67 -14.05
N ILE A 403 -3.46 5.33 -14.61
CA ILE A 403 -4.03 3.98 -14.55
C ILE A 403 -3.85 3.31 -15.91
N ARG A 404 -2.92 2.36 -15.99
CA ARG A 404 -2.67 1.56 -17.19
C ARG A 404 -3.58 0.34 -17.30
N ASP A 405 -3.93 -0.26 -16.18
CA ASP A 405 -4.87 -1.39 -16.10
C ASP A 405 -5.32 -1.60 -14.65
N ALA A 406 -6.61 -1.30 -14.38
CA ALA A 406 -7.22 -1.55 -13.08
C ALA A 406 -8.73 -1.79 -13.20
N LEU A 407 -9.29 -2.58 -12.29
CA LEU A 407 -10.72 -2.75 -12.09
C LEU A 407 -11.16 -2.00 -10.82
N ILE A 408 -12.14 -1.10 -10.93
CA ILE A 408 -12.77 -0.40 -9.82
C ILE A 408 -14.27 -0.74 -9.82
N GLN A 409 -14.70 -1.58 -8.89
CA GLN A 409 -16.01 -2.22 -8.95
C GLN A 409 -16.75 -2.17 -7.61
N ASN A 410 -18.04 -1.84 -7.65
CA ASN A 410 -18.93 -1.89 -6.48
C ASN A 410 -18.43 -1.06 -5.28
N CYS A 411 -17.65 -0.02 -5.51
CA CYS A 411 -17.21 0.90 -4.48
C CYS A 411 -18.29 1.95 -4.19
N GLN A 412 -18.28 2.50 -2.97
CA GLN A 412 -19.30 3.46 -2.54
C GLN A 412 -18.73 4.70 -1.86
N ALA A 413 -19.26 5.87 -2.20
CA ALA A 413 -19.04 7.12 -1.47
C ALA A 413 -20.35 7.61 -0.82
N VAL A 414 -20.33 7.76 0.50
CA VAL A 414 -21.50 8.15 1.30
C VAL A 414 -21.30 9.56 1.88
N SER A 415 -22.30 10.42 1.69
CA SER A 415 -22.34 11.75 2.27
C SER A 415 -22.41 11.65 3.79
N SER A 416 -21.58 12.44 4.46
CA SER A 416 -21.58 12.49 5.92
C SER A 416 -22.77 13.31 6.43
N ALA A 417 -23.68 12.65 7.16
CA ALA A 417 -24.81 13.31 7.83
C ALA A 417 -24.37 14.20 9.01
N SER A 418 -23.14 14.01 9.51
CA SER A 418 -22.61 14.66 10.71
C SER A 418 -21.58 15.77 10.41
N SER A 419 -21.18 15.97 9.16
CA SER A 419 -20.27 17.06 8.77
C SER A 419 -21.06 18.24 8.26
N SER A 420 -20.70 19.46 8.68
CA SER A 420 -21.19 20.71 8.07
C SER A 420 -20.67 20.93 6.63
N SER A 421 -19.95 19.96 6.07
CA SER A 421 -19.36 20.02 4.75
C SER A 421 -20.29 19.34 3.73
N ASP A 422 -20.85 20.18 2.86
CA ASP A 422 -21.69 19.78 1.73
C ASP A 422 -20.89 19.06 0.61
N SER A 423 -19.57 19.01 0.72
CA SER A 423 -18.64 18.51 -0.29
C SER A 423 -18.23 17.04 -0.06
N THR A 424 -19.17 16.19 0.41
CA THR A 424 -18.96 14.75 0.66
C THR A 424 -19.91 13.86 -0.14
N GLY A 425 -19.57 12.58 -0.31
CA GLY A 425 -20.40 11.60 -1.00
C GLY A 425 -20.28 11.62 -2.52
N PHE A 426 -19.15 12.08 -3.06
CA PHE A 426 -18.88 12.13 -4.50
C PHE A 426 -17.85 11.07 -4.92
N GLY A 427 -17.97 10.57 -6.15
CA GLY A 427 -16.99 9.67 -6.75
C GLY A 427 -17.01 8.28 -6.11
N GLY A 428 -18.03 7.47 -6.40
CA GLY A 428 -18.19 6.17 -5.75
C GLY A 428 -17.01 5.23 -5.99
N GLY A 429 -16.46 5.22 -7.20
CA GLY A 429 -15.19 4.56 -7.51
C GLY A 429 -14.00 5.45 -7.19
N ILE A 430 -13.93 6.61 -7.84
CA ILE A 430 -12.79 7.54 -7.80
C ILE A 430 -13.27 8.97 -7.58
N PHE A 431 -12.63 9.69 -6.66
CA PHE A 431 -12.74 11.15 -6.56
C PHE A 431 -11.38 11.79 -6.83
N ILE A 432 -11.37 12.85 -7.64
CA ILE A 432 -10.16 13.61 -7.98
C ILE A 432 -10.40 15.09 -7.69
N GLY A 433 -9.57 15.67 -6.82
CA GLY A 433 -9.42 17.11 -6.68
C GLY A 433 -8.10 17.54 -7.33
N GLU A 434 -8.14 18.57 -8.16
CA GLU A 434 -6.96 19.13 -8.80
C GLU A 434 -6.81 20.63 -8.48
N GLN A 435 -5.59 21.00 -8.08
CA GLN A 435 -5.16 22.37 -7.84
C GLN A 435 -4.04 22.71 -8.82
N GLY A 436 -4.18 23.81 -9.55
CA GLY A 436 -3.14 24.21 -10.50
C GLY A 436 -3.68 24.93 -11.72
N TYR A 437 -2.79 25.11 -12.69
CA TYR A 437 -3.12 25.76 -13.97
C TYR A 437 -2.70 24.92 -15.17
N ALA A 438 -2.21 23.70 -14.95
CA ALA A 438 -1.70 22.86 -16.01
C ALA A 438 -2.85 22.40 -16.92
N VAL A 439 -2.62 22.48 -18.21
CA VAL A 439 -3.48 21.89 -19.24
C VAL A 439 -2.73 20.77 -19.94
N PRO A 440 -3.41 19.80 -20.55
CA PRO A 440 -2.75 18.82 -21.41
C PRO A 440 -1.92 19.48 -22.54
N PRO A 441 -0.78 18.90 -22.97
CA PRO A 441 -0.21 17.62 -22.53
C PRO A 441 0.62 17.71 -21.24
N LEU A 442 0.76 18.89 -20.65
CA LEU A 442 1.60 19.09 -19.45
C LEU A 442 0.96 18.46 -18.20
N MET A 443 -0.37 18.34 -18.20
CA MET A 443 -1.10 17.59 -17.20
C MET A 443 -1.04 16.09 -17.50
N SER A 444 -0.27 15.35 -16.69
CA SER A 444 -0.10 13.90 -16.83
C SER A 444 -1.12 13.14 -15.98
N LEU A 445 -2.40 13.29 -16.34
CA LEU A 445 -3.52 12.54 -15.75
C LEU A 445 -4.15 11.63 -16.80
N ASP A 446 -3.99 10.32 -16.64
CA ASP A 446 -4.41 9.31 -17.61
C ASP A 446 -5.16 8.17 -16.91
N LEU A 447 -6.45 8.04 -17.20
CA LEU A 447 -7.33 7.00 -16.67
C LEU A 447 -7.73 5.96 -17.74
N LYS A 448 -7.13 5.99 -18.94
CA LYS A 448 -7.55 5.20 -20.11
C LYS A 448 -7.61 3.70 -19.84
N GLY A 449 -6.72 3.20 -19.00
CA GLY A 449 -6.61 1.77 -18.68
C GLY A 449 -7.64 1.24 -17.67
N MET A 450 -8.50 2.09 -17.10
CA MET A 450 -9.41 1.64 -16.05
C MET A 450 -10.68 0.96 -16.60
N LYS A 451 -11.14 -0.05 -15.87
CA LYS A 451 -12.50 -0.59 -15.94
C LYS A 451 -13.22 -0.19 -14.67
N ILE A 452 -14.30 0.58 -14.79
CA ILE A 452 -15.04 1.16 -13.67
C ILE A 452 -16.54 0.92 -13.88
N TYR A 453 -17.21 0.24 -12.95
CA TYR A 453 -18.64 -0.05 -13.04
C TYR A 453 -19.24 -0.56 -11.72
N GLY A 454 -20.56 -0.41 -11.57
CA GLY A 454 -21.30 -0.87 -10.39
C GLY A 454 -21.05 -0.04 -9.13
N ASN A 455 -20.35 1.10 -9.24
CA ASN A 455 -20.05 1.99 -8.14
C ASN A 455 -21.26 2.87 -7.80
N SER A 456 -21.28 3.45 -6.59
CA SER A 456 -22.35 4.37 -6.18
C SER A 456 -21.86 5.55 -5.37
N ALA A 457 -22.44 6.71 -5.60
CA ALA A 457 -22.19 7.92 -4.83
C ALA A 457 -23.53 8.50 -4.35
N SER A 458 -23.55 9.12 -3.17
CA SER A 458 -24.76 9.75 -2.65
C SER A 458 -25.02 11.14 -3.23
N SER A 459 -23.98 11.80 -3.76
CA SER A 459 -24.02 13.21 -4.15
C SER A 459 -23.79 13.44 -5.65
N GLY A 460 -22.97 12.62 -6.31
CA GLY A 460 -22.71 12.71 -7.75
C GLY A 460 -21.45 11.94 -8.17
N GLY A 461 -21.35 11.64 -9.46
CA GLY A 461 -20.29 10.81 -10.04
C GLY A 461 -20.30 9.42 -9.43
N GLN A 462 -21.26 8.59 -9.86
CA GLN A 462 -21.43 7.24 -9.32
C GLN A 462 -20.14 6.45 -9.42
N SER A 463 -19.40 6.62 -10.52
CA SER A 463 -18.10 6.01 -10.75
C SER A 463 -16.94 6.99 -10.56
N LEU A 464 -16.93 8.12 -11.26
CA LEU A 464 -15.88 9.14 -11.20
C LEU A 464 -16.48 10.52 -10.92
N TYR A 465 -15.88 11.24 -9.95
CA TYR A 465 -16.15 12.65 -9.75
C TYR A 465 -14.86 13.47 -9.74
N VAL A 466 -14.79 14.52 -10.57
CA VAL A 466 -13.58 15.35 -10.71
C VAL A 466 -13.88 16.81 -10.41
N VAL A 467 -13.04 17.45 -9.60
CA VAL A 467 -13.07 18.89 -9.35
C VAL A 467 -11.76 19.48 -9.84
N MET A 468 -11.83 20.27 -10.90
CA MET A 468 -10.65 20.76 -11.65
C MET A 468 -11.06 22.00 -12.46
N ASP A 469 -10.25 23.05 -12.48
CA ASP A 469 -10.58 24.26 -13.25
C ASP A 469 -10.43 24.03 -14.78
N LYS A 470 -9.48 23.17 -15.18
CA LYS A 470 -9.21 22.72 -16.55
C LYS A 470 -9.99 21.46 -16.96
N LEU A 471 -11.10 21.18 -16.29
CA LEU A 471 -11.89 19.96 -16.50
C LEU A 471 -12.28 19.75 -17.96
N GLN A 472 -12.74 20.81 -18.64
CA GLN A 472 -13.12 20.77 -20.05
C GLN A 472 -11.91 20.42 -20.93
N GLN A 473 -10.79 21.11 -20.76
CA GLN A 473 -9.58 20.91 -21.56
C GLN A 473 -9.01 19.50 -21.39
N TRP A 474 -9.11 18.93 -20.20
CA TRP A 474 -8.73 17.54 -19.97
C TRP A 474 -9.67 16.56 -20.67
N CYS A 475 -10.98 16.77 -20.57
CA CYS A 475 -11.97 15.92 -21.22
C CYS A 475 -11.88 15.98 -22.75
N GLU A 476 -11.59 17.15 -23.31
CA GLU A 476 -11.38 17.36 -24.75
C GLU A 476 -10.02 16.87 -25.25
N TYR A 477 -9.08 16.55 -24.34
CA TYR A 477 -7.76 16.10 -24.72
C TYR A 477 -7.75 14.64 -25.18
N GLY A 478 -7.03 14.39 -26.28
CA GLY A 478 -7.01 13.09 -26.92
C GLY A 478 -8.29 12.79 -27.71
N LEU A 479 -8.53 11.52 -27.96
CA LEU A 479 -9.60 11.04 -28.81
C LEU A 479 -10.85 10.75 -27.99
N LEU A 480 -11.95 11.46 -28.22
CA LEU A 480 -13.25 11.14 -27.62
C LEU A 480 -13.16 10.96 -26.08
N GLY A 481 -12.34 11.76 -25.38
CA GLY A 481 -12.18 11.66 -23.93
C GLY A 481 -11.44 10.40 -23.45
N GLU A 482 -10.61 9.78 -24.30
CA GLU A 482 -9.90 8.52 -24.00
C GLU A 482 -9.12 8.52 -22.68
N TYR A 483 -8.61 9.67 -22.25
CA TYR A 483 -7.85 9.81 -20.99
C TYR A 483 -8.75 9.88 -19.74
N VAL A 484 -10.07 10.01 -19.93
CA VAL A 484 -11.07 10.13 -18.84
C VAL A 484 -11.97 8.91 -18.77
N LYS A 485 -12.42 8.39 -19.91
CA LYS A 485 -13.55 7.44 -20.01
C LYS A 485 -13.30 6.07 -19.39
N GLY A 486 -12.07 5.54 -19.47
CA GLY A 486 -11.84 4.11 -19.23
C GLY A 486 -12.73 3.25 -20.13
N ASN A 487 -13.62 2.44 -19.53
CA ASN A 487 -14.60 1.59 -20.22
C ASN A 487 -16.01 2.21 -20.36
N TYR A 488 -16.19 3.50 -20.11
CA TYR A 488 -17.47 4.19 -20.31
C TYR A 488 -17.91 4.15 -21.79
N SER A 489 -19.18 3.87 -22.02
CA SER A 489 -19.81 3.82 -23.34
C SER A 489 -20.77 5.01 -23.51
N ASP A 490 -20.54 5.83 -24.53
CA ASP A 490 -21.43 6.96 -24.88
C ASP A 490 -22.86 6.49 -25.27
N THR A 491 -23.07 5.19 -25.51
CA THR A 491 -24.39 4.63 -25.85
C THR A 491 -25.08 3.91 -24.70
N ASP A 492 -24.30 3.28 -23.82
CA ASP A 492 -24.83 2.30 -22.86
C ASP A 492 -24.62 2.69 -21.39
N SER A 493 -23.67 3.58 -21.09
CA SER A 493 -23.36 3.99 -19.72
C SER A 493 -24.32 5.07 -19.22
N ASP A 494 -24.52 5.14 -17.90
CA ASP A 494 -25.30 6.20 -17.27
C ASP A 494 -24.47 7.48 -17.22
N GLU A 495 -25.02 8.60 -17.71
CA GLU A 495 -24.34 9.90 -17.67
C GLU A 495 -23.96 10.36 -16.25
N ASN A 496 -24.61 9.80 -15.22
CA ASN A 496 -24.27 10.07 -13.82
C ASN A 496 -23.03 9.30 -13.34
N ASP A 497 -22.50 8.34 -14.12
CA ASP A 497 -21.26 7.64 -13.77
C ASP A 497 -20.07 8.58 -13.76
N LEU A 498 -19.94 9.45 -14.77
CA LEU A 498 -18.81 10.36 -14.94
C LEU A 498 -19.28 11.81 -14.85
N GLN A 499 -19.03 12.44 -13.70
CA GLN A 499 -19.39 13.84 -13.44
C GLN A 499 -18.21 14.64 -12.92
N GLY A 500 -18.33 15.97 -12.94
CA GLY A 500 -17.34 16.84 -12.33
C GLY A 500 -17.77 18.29 -12.21
N LEU A 501 -16.96 19.09 -11.54
CA LEU A 501 -17.22 20.50 -11.27
C LEU A 501 -16.04 21.34 -11.77
N PRO A 502 -16.25 22.25 -12.74
CA PRO A 502 -15.17 23.03 -13.36
C PRO A 502 -14.77 24.23 -12.49
N ILE A 503 -14.19 23.97 -11.33
CA ILE A 503 -13.64 24.96 -10.40
C ILE A 503 -12.29 24.48 -9.88
N ASP A 504 -11.47 25.40 -9.38
CA ASP A 504 -10.24 25.02 -8.67
C ASP A 504 -10.60 24.27 -7.38
N PHE A 505 -9.90 23.16 -7.09
CA PHE A 505 -10.24 22.30 -5.97
C PHE A 505 -10.14 23.00 -4.60
N SER A 506 -9.31 24.05 -4.46
CA SER A 506 -9.24 24.85 -3.23
C SER A 506 -10.58 25.51 -2.87
N GLN A 507 -11.46 25.73 -3.84
CA GLN A 507 -12.77 26.34 -3.65
C GLN A 507 -13.85 25.33 -3.24
N PHE A 508 -13.63 24.03 -3.49
CA PHE A 508 -14.66 22.99 -3.39
C PHE A 508 -15.28 22.88 -2.00
N ALA A 509 -14.43 22.91 -0.96
CA ALA A 509 -14.88 22.74 0.43
C ALA A 509 -15.78 23.88 0.94
N SER A 510 -15.79 25.03 0.25
CA SER A 510 -16.62 26.20 0.58
C SER A 510 -17.91 26.30 -0.24
N GLN A 511 -18.10 25.42 -1.23
CA GLN A 511 -19.32 25.40 -2.02
C GLN A 511 -20.49 24.80 -1.23
N SER A 512 -21.68 25.38 -1.39
CA SER A 512 -22.90 24.75 -0.90
C SER A 512 -23.30 23.58 -1.77
N LYS A 513 -24.06 22.63 -1.21
CA LYS A 513 -24.57 21.46 -1.95
C LYS A 513 -25.39 21.89 -3.16
N SER A 514 -26.22 22.92 -3.01
CA SER A 514 -27.02 23.49 -4.10
C SER A 514 -26.17 24.10 -5.21
N SER A 515 -25.06 24.76 -4.87
CA SER A 515 -24.12 25.32 -5.84
C SER A 515 -23.44 24.20 -6.62
N ILE A 516 -22.95 23.16 -5.93
CA ILE A 516 -22.31 22.01 -6.59
C ILE A 516 -23.31 21.34 -7.54
N GLN A 517 -24.52 21.02 -7.08
CA GLN A 517 -25.55 20.35 -7.88
C GLN A 517 -25.97 21.17 -9.12
N THR A 518 -26.02 22.50 -9.00
CA THR A 518 -26.38 23.38 -10.12
C THR A 518 -25.26 23.47 -11.16
N ASN A 519 -23.99 23.42 -10.73
CA ASN A 519 -22.84 23.72 -11.56
C ASN A 519 -22.08 22.48 -12.05
N GLN A 520 -22.31 21.31 -11.45
CA GLN A 520 -21.69 20.07 -11.90
C GLN A 520 -22.08 19.73 -13.34
N LYS A 521 -21.23 18.96 -14.00
CA LYS A 521 -21.31 18.62 -15.42
C LYS A 521 -21.20 17.11 -15.57
N THR A 522 -22.05 16.55 -16.41
CA THR A 522 -21.78 15.27 -17.07
C THR A 522 -20.55 15.45 -17.94
N LEU A 523 -19.52 14.63 -17.72
CA LEU A 523 -18.25 14.77 -18.43
C LEU A 523 -18.37 14.42 -19.92
N GLU A 524 -19.35 13.56 -20.28
CA GLU A 524 -19.66 13.23 -21.67
C GLU A 524 -19.90 14.45 -22.55
N ASN A 525 -20.45 15.52 -22.00
CA ASN A 525 -20.72 16.75 -22.75
C ASN A 525 -19.45 17.45 -23.28
N TYR A 526 -18.27 17.12 -22.75
CA TYR A 526 -17.01 17.74 -23.17
C TYR A 526 -16.33 17.00 -24.31
N TRP A 527 -16.35 15.66 -24.33
CA TRP A 527 -15.80 14.87 -25.43
C TRP A 527 -16.84 14.34 -26.40
N GLY A 528 -18.12 14.50 -26.07
CA GLY A 528 -19.23 14.13 -26.94
C GLY A 528 -19.10 14.93 -28.21
N ILE A 529 -18.51 14.33 -29.22
CA ILE A 529 -18.25 15.00 -30.48
C ILE A 529 -19.61 15.35 -31.06
N LYS A 530 -19.81 16.64 -31.33
CA LYS A 530 -20.90 17.10 -32.19
C LYS A 530 -20.62 16.59 -33.59
N ILE A 531 -20.83 15.29 -33.82
CA ILE A 531 -20.94 14.72 -35.15
C ILE A 531 -22.05 15.55 -35.81
N PRO A 532 -21.74 16.29 -36.91
CA PRO A 532 -22.76 16.98 -37.66
C PRO A 532 -23.92 16.04 -37.95
N SER A 533 -25.15 16.54 -37.86
CA SER A 533 -26.34 15.71 -38.05
C SER A 533 -26.15 14.81 -39.27
N TYR A 534 -26.42 13.50 -39.10
CA TYR A 534 -26.29 12.48 -40.15
C TYR A 534 -24.84 12.18 -40.62
N SER A 535 -23.83 12.58 -39.84
CA SER A 535 -22.41 12.36 -40.15
C SER A 535 -21.98 12.98 -41.48
N ILE A 536 -22.48 14.19 -41.79
CA ILE A 536 -22.15 14.96 -43.00
C ILE A 536 -21.43 16.26 -42.59
N TRP A 537 -20.15 16.39 -42.91
CA TRP A 537 -19.39 17.61 -42.61
C TRP A 537 -19.59 18.64 -43.70
N HIS A 538 -20.24 19.75 -43.34
CA HIS A 538 -20.58 20.81 -44.28
C HIS A 538 -19.39 21.74 -44.52
N VAL A 539 -19.17 22.07 -45.79
CA VAL A 539 -18.13 23.01 -46.23
C VAL A 539 -18.75 24.20 -46.94
N GLN A 540 -18.15 25.38 -46.78
CA GLN A 540 -18.59 26.60 -47.43
C GLN A 540 -17.41 27.53 -47.72
N GLN A 541 -17.22 27.84 -49.00
CA GLN A 541 -16.27 28.86 -49.44
C GLN A 541 -16.78 29.51 -50.71
N ARG A 542 -17.07 30.81 -50.69
CA ARG A 542 -17.67 31.49 -51.83
C ARG A 542 -17.10 32.89 -51.99
N PHE A 543 -16.59 33.22 -53.18
CA PHE A 543 -16.02 34.54 -53.44
C PHE A 543 -17.06 35.65 -53.22
N GLY A 544 -16.71 36.63 -52.38
CA GLY A 544 -17.58 37.79 -52.09
C GLY A 544 -18.77 37.48 -51.16
N SER A 545 -18.80 36.31 -50.49
CA SER A 545 -19.83 35.93 -49.52
C SER A 545 -19.22 35.50 -48.18
N GLN A 546 -20.06 35.15 -47.19
CA GLN A 546 -19.57 34.55 -45.95
C GLN A 546 -18.98 33.17 -46.21
N ASN A 547 -17.83 32.88 -45.60
CA ASN A 547 -17.14 31.60 -45.68
C ASN A 547 -17.31 30.82 -44.37
N GLY A 548 -17.14 29.51 -44.43
CA GLY A 548 -16.89 28.70 -43.25
C GLY A 548 -15.55 29.05 -42.60
N THR A 549 -15.28 28.41 -41.47
CA THR A 549 -14.04 28.59 -40.71
C THR A 549 -13.45 27.22 -40.39
N ASP A 550 -12.19 27.02 -40.78
CA ASP A 550 -11.43 25.82 -40.38
C ASP A 550 -11.02 25.97 -38.91
N GLN A 551 -11.82 25.37 -38.05
CA GLN A 551 -11.62 25.31 -36.61
C GLN A 551 -12.08 23.95 -36.10
N LEU A 552 -11.60 23.55 -34.92
CA LEU A 552 -11.99 22.30 -34.29
C LEU A 552 -13.53 22.19 -34.21
N ASN A 553 -14.08 21.03 -34.59
CA ASN A 553 -15.51 20.76 -34.63
C ASN A 553 -16.34 21.57 -35.65
N CYS A 554 -15.71 22.17 -36.68
CA CYS A 554 -16.46 22.66 -37.83
C CYS A 554 -17.18 21.51 -38.58
N GLY A 555 -18.20 21.83 -39.37
CA GLY A 555 -18.93 20.88 -40.22
C GLY A 555 -20.44 20.84 -39.99
N GLN A 556 -20.95 21.56 -38.98
CA GLN A 556 -22.38 21.79 -38.83
C GLN A 556 -22.88 22.73 -39.94
N THR A 557 -24.18 22.69 -40.24
CA THR A 557 -24.77 23.58 -41.27
C THR A 557 -24.65 25.06 -40.92
N ASN A 558 -24.70 25.41 -39.63
CA ASN A 558 -24.53 26.77 -39.12
C ASN A 558 -23.07 27.14 -38.79
N GLN A 559 -22.15 26.17 -38.83
CA GLN A 559 -20.73 26.35 -38.59
C GLN A 559 -19.92 25.45 -39.55
N PRO A 560 -20.00 25.69 -40.87
CA PRO A 560 -19.33 24.87 -41.85
C PRO A 560 -17.82 25.05 -41.78
N CYS A 561 -17.08 24.00 -42.16
CA CYS A 561 -15.65 24.11 -42.41
C CYS A 561 -15.40 25.01 -43.63
N LYS A 562 -14.24 25.65 -43.66
CA LYS A 562 -13.84 26.49 -44.80
C LYS A 562 -13.35 25.65 -45.96
N THR A 563 -12.56 24.60 -45.69
CA THR A 563 -11.95 23.76 -46.72
C THR A 563 -12.39 22.29 -46.63
N ILE A 564 -12.37 21.60 -47.77
CA ILE A 564 -12.68 20.16 -47.85
C ILE A 564 -11.58 19.32 -47.20
N GLU A 565 -10.32 19.69 -47.39
CA GLU A 565 -9.16 19.03 -46.79
C GLU A 565 -9.25 19.08 -45.27
N TYR A 566 -9.58 20.24 -44.71
CA TYR A 566 -9.77 20.37 -43.27
C TYR A 566 -11.01 19.59 -42.80
N ALA A 567 -12.12 19.61 -43.54
CA ALA A 567 -13.28 18.79 -43.19
C ALA A 567 -12.95 17.27 -43.19
N ILE A 568 -12.14 16.79 -44.15
CA ILE A 568 -11.65 15.41 -44.19
C ILE A 568 -10.80 15.09 -42.95
N GLN A 569 -9.89 15.99 -42.58
CA GLN A 569 -9.08 15.88 -41.37
C GLN A 569 -9.99 15.84 -40.13
N GLN A 570 -10.96 16.75 -40.03
CA GLN A 570 -11.94 16.79 -38.95
C GLN A 570 -12.76 15.51 -38.90
N ILE A 571 -13.10 14.85 -40.01
CA ILE A 571 -13.78 13.53 -39.93
C ILE A 571 -12.88 12.48 -39.28
N SER A 572 -11.59 12.44 -39.60
CA SER A 572 -10.65 11.53 -38.93
C SER A 572 -10.52 11.85 -37.45
N VAL A 573 -10.41 13.14 -37.10
CA VAL A 573 -10.38 13.60 -35.70
C VAL A 573 -11.70 13.29 -34.98
N ASN A 574 -12.84 13.53 -35.64
CA ASN A 574 -14.14 13.51 -35.00
C ASN A 574 -14.77 12.10 -34.94
N VAL A 575 -14.37 11.20 -35.83
CA VAL A 575 -14.86 9.81 -35.86
C VAL A 575 -13.80 8.85 -35.32
N GLY A 576 -12.55 9.08 -35.71
CA GLY A 576 -11.42 8.21 -35.37
C GLY A 576 -10.50 8.78 -34.29
N GLY A 577 -10.77 10.00 -33.83
CA GLY A 577 -9.99 10.71 -32.83
C GLY A 577 -8.79 11.47 -33.38
N TYR A 578 -7.94 10.83 -34.19
CA TYR A 578 -6.68 11.44 -34.65
C TYR A 578 -6.74 11.76 -36.14
N GLU A 579 -6.05 12.83 -36.58
CA GLU A 579 -6.10 13.31 -37.97
C GLU A 579 -5.67 12.27 -39.03
N THR A 580 -4.88 11.28 -38.62
CA THR A 580 -4.38 10.20 -39.49
C THR A 580 -5.12 8.88 -39.37
N ILE A 581 -6.20 8.81 -38.57
CA ILE A 581 -6.96 7.58 -38.40
C ILE A 581 -7.78 7.28 -39.65
N PHE A 582 -7.74 6.02 -40.08
CA PHE A 582 -8.52 5.54 -41.21
C PHE A 582 -10.01 5.50 -40.88
N ILE A 583 -10.83 6.15 -41.70
CA ILE A 583 -12.29 6.11 -41.65
C ILE A 583 -12.81 5.47 -42.93
N GLU A 584 -13.69 4.49 -42.83
CA GLU A 584 -14.18 3.72 -43.98
C GLU A 584 -14.83 4.61 -45.05
N VAL A 585 -15.66 5.58 -44.63
CA VAL A 585 -16.34 6.53 -45.51
C VAL A 585 -16.33 7.93 -44.88
N LYS A 586 -15.93 8.94 -45.66
CA LYS A 586 -15.98 10.36 -45.27
C LYS A 586 -17.01 11.12 -46.10
N ASN A 587 -18.05 11.66 -45.45
CA ASN A 587 -19.13 12.40 -46.10
C ASN A 587 -18.93 13.92 -45.98
N ILE A 588 -18.92 14.61 -47.11
CA ILE A 588 -18.77 16.06 -47.22
C ILE A 588 -20.03 16.66 -47.85
N GLY A 589 -20.67 17.59 -47.14
CA GLY A 589 -21.85 18.31 -47.60
C GLY A 589 -21.48 19.71 -48.13
N ILE A 590 -21.73 19.99 -49.40
CA ILE A 590 -21.56 21.34 -49.93
C ILE A 590 -22.75 22.19 -49.46
N SER A 591 -22.47 23.30 -48.77
CA SER A 591 -23.53 24.16 -48.23
C SER A 591 -24.42 24.75 -49.32
N GLN A 592 -25.62 25.21 -48.95
CA GLN A 592 -26.54 25.87 -49.88
C GLN A 592 -25.98 27.14 -50.54
N TYR A 593 -24.90 27.70 -49.99
CA TYR A 593 -24.22 28.90 -50.52
C TYR A 593 -23.12 28.56 -51.52
N GLY A 594 -22.81 27.27 -51.69
CA GLY A 594 -21.83 26.76 -52.65
C GLY A 594 -20.39 26.71 -52.14
N TYR A 595 -19.51 26.18 -52.98
CA TYR A 595 -18.08 26.02 -52.71
C TYR A 595 -17.24 26.32 -53.97
N ASP A 596 -16.38 27.34 -53.91
CA ASP A 596 -15.47 27.72 -54.98
C ASP A 596 -14.08 27.13 -54.71
N LEU A 597 -13.58 26.34 -55.67
CA LEU A 597 -12.26 25.72 -55.65
C LEU A 597 -11.20 26.79 -55.92
N THR A 598 -10.55 27.27 -54.85
CA THR A 598 -9.44 28.23 -54.95
C THR A 598 -8.13 27.60 -55.42
N SER A 599 -8.01 26.27 -55.29
CA SER A 599 -6.86 25.46 -55.69
C SER A 599 -7.30 24.01 -55.98
N PRO A 600 -6.55 23.24 -56.79
CA PRO A 600 -6.86 21.83 -57.01
C PRO A 600 -6.79 21.03 -55.70
N ILE A 601 -7.86 20.28 -55.39
CA ILE A 601 -7.88 19.36 -54.25
C ILE A 601 -7.10 18.10 -54.63
N GLN A 602 -6.13 17.72 -53.79
CA GLN A 602 -5.36 16.49 -53.95
C GLN A 602 -5.86 15.44 -52.95
N LEU A 603 -6.60 14.44 -53.44
CA LEU A 603 -7.11 13.34 -52.62
C LEU A 603 -6.27 12.09 -52.86
N SER A 604 -5.79 11.48 -51.77
CA SER A 604 -5.09 10.19 -51.81
C SER A 604 -5.53 9.35 -50.62
N LYS A 605 -5.50 8.02 -50.75
CA LYS A 605 -5.86 7.13 -49.63
C LYS A 605 -5.00 7.39 -48.39
N SER A 606 -3.71 7.64 -48.61
CA SER A 606 -2.75 7.93 -47.54
C SER A 606 -2.91 9.32 -46.92
N GLY A 607 -3.29 10.34 -47.69
CA GLY A 607 -3.45 11.71 -47.18
C GLY A 607 -4.86 12.00 -46.64
N SER A 608 -5.87 11.33 -47.16
CA SER A 608 -7.26 11.47 -46.71
C SER A 608 -7.65 10.44 -45.67
N HIS A 609 -6.83 9.43 -45.40
CA HIS A 609 -7.07 8.36 -44.43
C HIS A 609 -8.47 7.74 -44.59
N THR A 610 -8.84 7.44 -45.83
CA THR A 610 -10.11 6.80 -46.19
C THR A 610 -10.00 6.20 -47.58
N ASP A 611 -10.76 5.15 -47.83
CA ASP A 611 -10.92 4.59 -49.18
C ASP A 611 -12.02 5.28 -49.98
N VAL A 612 -12.96 5.97 -49.30
CA VAL A 612 -14.16 6.53 -49.94
C VAL A 612 -14.48 7.91 -49.38
N ILE A 613 -14.47 8.92 -50.26
CA ILE A 613 -15.00 10.26 -49.98
C ILE A 613 -16.28 10.45 -50.79
N LYS A 614 -17.38 10.77 -50.10
CA LYS A 614 -18.65 11.11 -50.73
C LYS A 614 -18.87 12.61 -50.61
N ILE A 615 -18.94 13.31 -51.74
CA ILE A 615 -19.31 14.72 -51.81
C ILE A 615 -20.77 14.82 -52.23
N MET A 616 -21.58 15.49 -51.44
CA MET A 616 -23.03 15.59 -51.61
C MET A 616 -23.51 16.99 -51.30
N LYS A 617 -24.79 17.26 -51.59
CA LYS A 617 -25.41 18.54 -51.22
C LYS A 617 -25.73 18.58 -49.72
N GLN A 618 -25.89 19.78 -49.16
CA GLN A 618 -26.18 19.99 -47.75
C GLN A 618 -27.34 19.11 -47.27
N MET A 619 -27.12 18.40 -46.16
CA MET A 619 -28.10 17.54 -45.49
C MET A 619 -28.68 16.45 -46.42
N TYR A 620 -27.90 15.93 -47.36
CA TYR A 620 -28.32 14.89 -48.31
C TYR A 620 -28.88 13.63 -47.64
N GLY A 621 -30.01 13.13 -48.14
CA GLY A 621 -30.70 11.95 -47.64
C GLY A 621 -31.56 12.19 -46.39
N THR A 622 -31.82 13.46 -46.03
CA THR A 622 -32.52 13.83 -44.78
C THR A 622 -33.79 14.64 -45.06
N GLY A 623 -34.67 14.78 -44.06
CA GLY A 623 -35.88 15.61 -44.16
C GLY A 623 -35.63 17.12 -44.28
N THR A 624 -34.39 17.57 -44.08
CA THR A 624 -33.97 18.97 -44.19
C THR A 624 -32.90 19.17 -45.27
N GLU A 625 -32.81 18.24 -46.22
CA GLU A 625 -31.96 18.31 -47.41
C GLU A 625 -32.18 19.62 -48.18
N MET A 626 -31.10 20.23 -48.68
CA MET A 626 -31.22 21.45 -49.47
C MET A 626 -31.98 21.22 -50.79
N LEU A 627 -32.81 22.21 -51.16
CA LEU A 627 -33.53 22.22 -52.43
C LEU A 627 -32.56 22.50 -53.59
N GLY A 628 -32.73 21.77 -54.71
CA GLY A 628 -31.84 21.87 -55.86
C GLY A 628 -30.51 21.14 -55.67
N ASN A 629 -29.54 21.47 -56.52
CA ASN A 629 -28.17 20.94 -56.46
C ASN A 629 -27.26 21.93 -55.73
N ALA A 630 -26.27 21.41 -55.01
CA ALA A 630 -25.19 22.25 -54.50
C ALA A 630 -24.28 22.68 -55.66
N GLU A 631 -23.73 23.88 -55.55
CA GLU A 631 -22.86 24.45 -56.57
C GLU A 631 -21.40 24.37 -56.11
N MET A 632 -20.58 23.66 -56.88
CA MET A 632 -19.12 23.64 -56.72
C MET A 632 -18.49 24.20 -57.99
N LYS A 633 -17.67 25.25 -57.88
CA LYS A 633 -17.09 25.99 -59.00
C LYS A 633 -15.58 25.86 -59.07
#